data_AF-A0A221VYV2-F1
#
_entry.id   AF-A0A221VYV2-F1
#
_cell.length_a   1.000
_cell.length_b   1.000
_cell.length_c   1.000
_cell.angle_alpha   90.00
_cell.angle_beta   90.00
_cell.angle_gamma   90.00
#
_symmetry.space_group_name_H-M   'P 1'
#
loop_
_entity.id
_entity.type
_entity.pdbx_description
1 polymer ?
#
loop_
_entity_poly.entity_id
_entity_poly.type
_entity_poly.pdbx_seq_one_letter_code
_entity_poly.pdbx_strand_id
1 'polypeptide(L)'
;MSVTDVVAQLRHAHDLLTQARHATRQADAAITDGAAIFATATHHSTQPEIAQANDLATRSADDVRTAHALLAEPQDVIDGYCRDIAGHGINDGGHGVPPLDPLSRSDPRQPDSGGTAPVAGDRDPKVRYAEEIAELRRRGAAVDPDDVVRAERLEDGRIIWIENGNDRTGMGHVLLPDRVGDFAGIHIAREEIEDFLFAAVRHGTVVGHCGRDRPVYEVEYLGERRRVAISTDSDGKIYGANPISRKRKIRRDLHRK
;
A
#
# COMPACT_ATOMS: atom_id res chain seq x y z
N MET A 1 13.63 21.76 -17.76
CA MET A 1 12.97 20.66 -17.03
C MET A 1 14.00 20.08 -16.09
N SER A 2 13.75 20.04 -14.79
CA SER A 2 14.70 19.50 -13.81
C SER A 2 14.67 17.97 -13.81
N VAL A 3 15.73 17.32 -13.34
CA VAL A 3 15.76 15.85 -13.17
C VAL A 3 14.61 15.38 -12.27
N THR A 4 14.29 16.17 -11.24
CA THR A 4 13.13 15.96 -10.36
C THR A 4 11.79 16.02 -11.09
N ASP A 5 11.62 16.93 -12.05
CA ASP A 5 10.39 17.02 -12.86
C ASP A 5 10.23 15.79 -13.77
N VAL A 6 11.33 15.32 -14.36
CA VAL A 6 11.33 14.13 -15.23
C VAL A 6 10.98 12.88 -14.43
N VAL A 7 11.55 12.71 -13.23
CA VAL A 7 11.22 11.59 -12.34
C VAL A 7 9.77 11.64 -11.88
N ALA A 8 9.23 12.82 -11.57
CA ALA A 8 7.83 12.97 -11.20
C ALA A 8 6.88 12.61 -12.35
N GLN A 9 7.20 13.02 -13.59
CA GLN A 9 6.43 12.65 -14.78
C GLN A 9 6.49 11.16 -15.08
N LEU A 10 7.65 10.52 -14.90
CA LEU A 10 7.79 9.07 -15.08
C LEU A 10 6.98 8.27 -14.06
N ARG A 11 6.96 8.70 -12.80
CA ARG A 11 6.09 8.10 -11.77
C ARG A 11 4.61 8.25 -12.14
N HIS A 12 4.20 9.43 -12.58
CA HIS A 12 2.83 9.65 -13.02
C HIS A 12 2.45 8.76 -14.22
N ALA A 13 3.33 8.61 -15.20
CA ALA A 13 3.12 7.71 -16.33
C ALA A 13 3.01 6.24 -15.90
N HIS A 14 3.86 5.79 -14.97
CA HIS A 14 3.79 4.45 -14.38
C HIS A 14 2.45 4.21 -13.67
N ASP A 15 1.97 5.17 -12.89
CA ASP A 15 0.69 5.06 -12.18
C ASP A 15 -0.48 4.93 -13.17
N LEU A 16 -0.49 5.72 -14.24
CA LEU A 16 -1.50 5.63 -15.29
C LEU A 16 -1.47 4.28 -16.03
N LEU A 17 -0.28 3.75 -16.35
CA LEU A 17 -0.15 2.43 -16.97
C LEU A 17 -0.64 1.32 -16.03
N THR A 18 -0.33 1.43 -14.73
CA THR A 18 -0.80 0.49 -13.71
C THR A 18 -2.32 0.50 -13.61
N GLN A 19 -2.94 1.67 -13.59
CA GLN A 19 -4.40 1.84 -13.61
C GLN A 19 -5.02 1.26 -14.88
N ALA A 20 -4.45 1.56 -16.05
CA ALA A 20 -4.94 1.04 -17.33
C ALA A 20 -4.89 -0.48 -17.40
N ARG A 21 -3.80 -1.10 -16.89
CA ARG A 21 -3.68 -2.57 -16.79
C ARG A 21 -4.66 -3.17 -15.81
N HIS A 22 -4.95 -2.49 -14.71
CA HIS A 22 -5.96 -2.96 -13.78
C HIS A 22 -7.36 -2.94 -14.43
N ALA A 23 -7.69 -1.85 -15.14
CA ALA A 23 -8.95 -1.71 -15.85
C ALA A 23 -9.13 -2.77 -16.94
N THR A 24 -8.07 -3.10 -17.70
CA THR A 24 -8.16 -4.18 -18.71
C THR A 24 -8.37 -5.55 -18.07
N ARG A 25 -7.73 -5.86 -16.93
CA ARG A 25 -8.04 -7.11 -16.20
C ARG A 25 -9.48 -7.16 -15.71
N GLN A 26 -10.01 -6.06 -15.18
CA GLN A 26 -11.42 -5.99 -14.75
C GLN A 26 -12.39 -6.17 -15.91
N ALA A 27 -12.10 -5.55 -17.07
CA ALA A 27 -12.90 -5.71 -18.27
C ALA A 27 -12.87 -7.14 -18.79
N ASP A 28 -11.71 -7.80 -18.83
CA ASP A 28 -11.57 -9.21 -19.24
C ASP A 28 -12.40 -10.15 -18.35
N ALA A 29 -12.33 -9.95 -17.03
CA ALA A 29 -13.15 -10.70 -16.07
C ALA A 29 -14.65 -10.48 -16.30
N ALA A 30 -15.07 -9.22 -16.45
CA ALA A 30 -16.49 -8.88 -16.67
C ALA A 30 -17.03 -9.46 -18.00
N ILE A 31 -16.23 -9.43 -19.07
CA ILE A 31 -16.60 -10.02 -20.36
C ILE A 31 -16.72 -11.55 -20.22
N THR A 32 -15.76 -12.19 -19.55
CA THR A 32 -15.74 -13.65 -19.36
C THR A 32 -16.91 -14.12 -18.51
N ASP A 33 -17.16 -13.46 -17.37
CA ASP A 33 -18.29 -13.78 -16.49
C ASP A 33 -19.64 -13.55 -17.19
N GLY A 34 -19.76 -12.41 -17.88
CA GLY A 34 -20.95 -12.09 -18.67
C GLY A 34 -21.20 -13.12 -19.77
N ALA A 35 -20.16 -13.56 -20.48
CA ALA A 35 -20.25 -14.60 -21.50
C ALA A 35 -20.67 -15.95 -20.88
N ALA A 36 -20.15 -16.32 -19.71
CA ALA A 36 -20.52 -17.56 -19.02
C ALA A 36 -21.99 -17.55 -18.56
N ILE A 37 -22.46 -16.44 -18.01
CA ILE A 37 -23.87 -16.25 -17.63
C ILE A 37 -24.76 -16.33 -18.87
N PHE A 38 -24.40 -15.62 -19.94
CA PHE A 38 -25.15 -15.61 -21.18
C PHE A 38 -25.22 -17.01 -21.81
N ALA A 39 -24.10 -17.74 -21.89
CA ALA A 39 -24.03 -19.11 -22.39
C ALA A 39 -24.91 -20.07 -21.57
N THR A 40 -24.90 -19.92 -20.24
CA THR A 40 -25.75 -20.72 -19.35
C THR A 40 -27.24 -20.44 -19.59
N ALA A 41 -27.62 -19.17 -19.71
CA ALA A 41 -29.00 -18.76 -19.96
C ALA A 41 -29.50 -19.17 -21.37
N THR A 42 -28.58 -19.37 -22.31
CA THR A 42 -28.89 -19.64 -23.72
C THR A 42 -28.59 -21.07 -24.17
N HIS A 43 -28.21 -21.96 -23.25
CA HIS A 43 -27.70 -23.32 -23.54
C HIS A 43 -28.61 -24.18 -24.45
N HIS A 44 -29.91 -23.95 -24.48
CA HIS A 44 -30.86 -24.70 -25.32
C HIS A 44 -31.35 -23.96 -26.57
N SER A 45 -30.83 -22.75 -26.82
CA SER A 45 -31.26 -21.94 -27.95
C SER A 45 -30.38 -22.20 -29.17
N THR A 46 -31.01 -22.31 -30.33
CA THR A 46 -30.36 -22.54 -31.63
C THR A 46 -30.34 -21.29 -32.50
N GLN A 47 -30.61 -20.12 -31.91
CA GLN A 47 -30.66 -18.85 -32.65
C GLN A 47 -29.24 -18.42 -33.06
N PRO A 48 -29.03 -17.99 -34.33
CA PRO A 48 -27.71 -17.59 -34.82
C PRO A 48 -27.14 -16.37 -34.10
N GLU A 49 -27.99 -15.49 -33.56
CA GLU A 49 -27.62 -14.30 -32.79
C GLU A 49 -26.84 -14.66 -31.51
N ILE A 50 -27.08 -15.83 -30.93
CA ILE A 50 -26.40 -16.30 -29.72
C ILE A 50 -24.99 -16.75 -30.04
N ALA A 51 -24.81 -17.45 -31.16
CA ALA A 51 -23.48 -17.79 -31.67
C ALA A 51 -22.68 -16.52 -31.99
N GLN A 52 -23.32 -15.53 -32.61
CA GLN A 52 -22.70 -14.23 -32.90
C GLN A 52 -22.31 -13.47 -31.62
N ALA A 53 -23.17 -13.47 -30.60
CA ALA A 53 -22.87 -12.81 -29.32
C ALA A 53 -21.69 -13.48 -28.59
N ASN A 54 -21.61 -14.81 -28.60
CA ASN A 54 -20.49 -15.55 -28.00
C ASN A 54 -19.16 -15.31 -28.75
N ASP A 55 -19.19 -15.25 -30.09
CA ASP A 55 -18.01 -14.90 -30.89
C ASP A 55 -17.52 -13.48 -30.57
N LEU A 56 -18.45 -12.52 -30.50
CA LEU A 56 -18.12 -11.13 -30.17
C LEU A 56 -17.53 -11.00 -28.76
N ALA A 57 -18.08 -11.72 -27.78
CA ALA A 57 -17.56 -11.73 -26.42
C ALA A 57 -16.14 -12.31 -26.36
N THR A 58 -15.89 -13.41 -27.10
CA THR A 58 -14.56 -14.03 -27.19
C THR A 58 -13.54 -13.07 -27.76
N ARG A 59 -13.85 -12.45 -28.91
CA ARG A 59 -12.97 -11.47 -29.55
C ARG A 59 -12.71 -10.25 -28.68
N SER A 60 -13.74 -9.75 -28.00
CA SER A 60 -13.61 -8.60 -27.11
C SER A 60 -12.68 -8.92 -25.92
N ALA A 61 -12.75 -10.14 -25.38
CA ALA A 61 -11.84 -10.59 -24.33
C ALA A 61 -10.39 -10.71 -24.85
N ASP A 62 -10.18 -11.24 -26.06
CA ASP A 62 -8.86 -11.30 -26.70
C ASP A 62 -8.24 -9.91 -26.94
N ASP A 63 -9.05 -8.95 -27.42
CA ASP A 63 -8.61 -7.58 -27.64
C ASP A 63 -8.16 -6.92 -26.31
N VAL A 64 -8.93 -7.14 -25.23
CA VAL A 64 -8.61 -6.61 -23.90
C VAL A 64 -7.35 -7.26 -23.31
N ARG A 65 -7.17 -8.57 -23.46
CA ARG A 65 -5.94 -9.27 -23.05
C ARG A 65 -4.72 -8.80 -23.83
N THR A 66 -4.89 -8.55 -25.14
CA THR A 66 -3.83 -8.00 -25.99
C THR A 66 -3.44 -6.60 -25.52
N ALA A 67 -4.41 -5.73 -25.23
CA ALA A 67 -4.16 -4.40 -24.67
C ALA A 67 -3.44 -4.47 -23.32
N HIS A 68 -3.82 -5.42 -22.44
CA HIS A 68 -3.14 -5.65 -21.17
C HIS A 68 -1.66 -6.00 -21.34
N ALA A 69 -1.35 -6.89 -22.29
CA ALA A 69 0.03 -7.28 -22.60
C ALA A 69 0.85 -6.10 -23.16
N LEU A 70 0.29 -5.33 -24.10
CA LEU A 70 0.96 -4.16 -24.66
C LEU A 70 1.25 -3.07 -23.63
N LEU A 71 0.39 -2.92 -22.62
CA LEU A 71 0.61 -1.97 -21.52
C LEU A 71 1.68 -2.45 -20.52
N ALA A 72 2.04 -3.74 -20.51
CA ALA A 72 3.09 -4.27 -19.64
C ALA A 72 4.48 -3.82 -20.10
N GLU A 73 4.74 -3.82 -21.41
CA GLU A 73 6.04 -3.44 -21.98
C GLU A 73 6.55 -2.05 -21.53
N PRO A 74 5.78 -0.94 -21.66
CA PRO A 74 6.24 0.36 -21.21
C PRO A 74 6.38 0.44 -19.68
N GLN A 75 5.59 -0.33 -18.93
CA GLN A 75 5.69 -0.36 -17.48
C GLN A 75 7.00 -1.02 -17.03
N ASP A 76 7.38 -2.15 -17.64
CA ASP A 76 8.64 -2.84 -17.36
C ASP A 76 9.86 -1.96 -17.68
N VAL A 77 9.78 -1.14 -18.74
CA VAL A 77 10.83 -0.16 -19.09
C VAL A 77 10.96 0.92 -18.03
N ILE A 78 9.84 1.48 -17.54
CA ILE A 78 9.86 2.50 -16.48
C ILE A 78 10.38 1.91 -15.17
N ASP A 79 9.95 0.70 -14.82
CA ASP A 79 10.38 -0.01 -13.62
C ASP A 79 11.88 -0.34 -13.64
N GLY A 80 12.40 -0.77 -14.79
CA GLY A 80 13.82 -1.00 -15.01
C GLY A 80 14.63 0.28 -14.81
N TYR A 81 14.22 1.38 -15.45
CA TYR A 81 14.88 2.67 -15.31
C TYR A 81 14.84 3.20 -13.87
N CYS A 82 13.70 3.08 -13.18
CA CYS A 82 13.59 3.47 -11.79
C CYS A 82 14.49 2.62 -10.87
N ARG A 83 14.65 1.32 -11.16
CA ARG A 83 15.53 0.43 -10.40
C ARG A 83 17.00 0.75 -10.60
N ASP A 84 17.41 1.09 -11.82
CA ASP A 84 18.80 1.45 -12.13
C ASP A 84 19.21 2.78 -11.48
N ILE A 85 18.29 3.75 -11.41
CA ILE A 85 18.53 5.04 -10.75
C ILE A 85 18.43 4.94 -9.23
N ALA A 86 17.47 4.17 -8.71
CA ALA A 86 17.30 3.99 -7.27
C ALA A 86 18.28 2.96 -6.67
N GLY A 87 18.99 2.19 -7.50
CA GLY A 87 19.78 1.01 -7.11
C GLY A 87 21.27 1.02 -7.47
N HIS A 88 21.80 1.98 -8.25
CA HIS A 88 23.24 2.04 -8.56
C HIS A 88 23.90 3.37 -8.17
N GLY A 89 24.87 3.25 -7.26
CA GLY A 89 25.82 4.29 -6.94
C GLY A 89 26.78 4.57 -8.10
N ILE A 90 27.13 5.84 -8.25
CA ILE A 90 28.25 6.26 -9.08
C ILE A 90 29.53 5.87 -8.34
N ASN A 91 30.20 4.80 -8.78
CA ASN A 91 31.61 4.60 -8.46
C ASN A 91 32.37 4.07 -9.68
N ASP A 92 32.88 5.02 -10.46
CA ASP A 92 34.24 4.98 -11.02
C ASP A 92 34.86 6.28 -10.52
N GLY A 93 35.83 6.28 -9.60
CA GLY A 93 37.15 5.71 -9.71
C GLY A 93 38.12 6.82 -9.27
N GLY A 94 38.43 6.88 -7.98
CA GLY A 94 39.16 7.99 -7.37
C GLY A 94 40.64 8.05 -7.72
N HIS A 95 41.28 9.22 -7.52
CA HIS A 95 42.72 9.38 -7.29
C HIS A 95 42.99 10.64 -6.44
N GLY A 96 43.59 10.44 -5.26
CA GLY A 96 44.58 11.37 -4.67
C GLY A 96 44.11 12.56 -3.81
N VAL A 97 44.24 12.43 -2.50
CA VAL A 97 44.63 13.52 -1.56
C VAL A 97 46.18 13.47 -1.49
N PRO A 98 47.00 14.53 -1.19
CA PRO A 98 46.78 15.67 -0.26
C PRO A 98 47.54 17.00 -0.66
N PRO A 99 47.90 17.98 0.23
CA PRO A 99 47.11 18.82 1.17
C PRO A 99 47.50 20.34 1.24
N LEU A 100 46.84 21.11 2.14
CA LEU A 100 47.17 22.43 2.76
C LEU A 100 47.05 23.70 1.85
N ASP A 101 46.57 24.90 2.25
CA ASP A 101 46.41 25.61 3.54
C ASP A 101 45.47 26.86 3.35
N PRO A 102 45.21 27.75 4.36
CA PRO A 102 43.95 28.47 4.56
C PRO A 102 43.99 29.99 4.29
N LEU A 103 42.83 30.68 4.36
CA LEU A 103 42.56 31.94 5.10
C LEU A 103 41.38 32.78 4.54
N SER A 104 40.39 32.99 5.44
CA SER A 104 39.75 34.27 5.82
C SER A 104 38.81 35.10 4.91
N ARG A 105 37.68 35.44 5.57
CA ARG A 105 36.84 36.69 5.54
C ARG A 105 35.75 36.76 4.46
N SER A 106 34.49 37.16 4.73
CA SER A 106 33.83 37.76 5.90
C SER A 106 32.30 37.80 5.68
N ASP A 107 31.53 37.60 6.76
CA ASP A 107 30.07 37.83 6.97
C ASP A 107 29.62 39.30 6.65
N PRO A 108 28.32 39.73 6.62
CA PRO A 108 27.12 39.16 7.31
C PRO A 108 25.73 39.27 6.59
N ARG A 109 24.76 38.40 6.95
CA ARG A 109 23.35 38.71 7.37
C ARG A 109 22.33 37.57 7.16
N GLN A 110 21.90 37.00 8.30
CA GLN A 110 20.50 36.71 8.73
C GLN A 110 19.69 35.55 8.06
N PRO A 111 18.66 35.01 8.75
CA PRO A 111 18.74 33.73 9.45
C PRO A 111 17.77 32.65 8.92
N ASP A 112 18.03 31.41 9.36
CA ASP A 112 17.12 30.26 9.51
C ASP A 112 15.85 30.21 8.65
N SER A 113 15.88 29.28 7.69
CA SER A 113 14.67 28.61 7.21
C SER A 113 15.03 27.14 7.02
N GLY A 114 14.69 26.33 8.03
CA GLY A 114 14.70 24.89 7.91
C GLY A 114 13.83 24.47 6.74
N GLY A 115 14.45 23.91 5.71
CA GLY A 115 13.77 23.24 4.61
C GLY A 115 13.28 21.89 5.09
N THR A 116 12.18 21.91 5.83
CA THR A 116 11.35 20.74 6.11
C THR A 116 11.04 20.02 4.81
N ALA A 117 11.21 18.69 4.83
CA ALA A 117 10.79 17.78 3.77
C ALA A 117 9.37 18.13 3.27
N PRO A 118 9.06 17.92 1.97
CA PRO A 118 7.69 18.09 1.50
C PRO A 118 6.81 17.03 2.17
N VAL A 119 6.05 17.48 3.17
CA VAL A 119 4.97 16.75 3.83
C VAL A 119 4.02 16.25 2.75
N ALA A 120 3.80 14.93 2.75
CA ALA A 120 2.80 14.29 1.90
C ALA A 120 1.48 15.07 1.99
N GLY A 121 0.99 15.52 0.83
CA GLY A 121 0.00 16.58 0.74
C GLY A 121 -1.27 16.40 1.58
N ASP A 122 -1.62 17.53 2.21
CA ASP A 122 -2.86 17.99 2.81
C ASP A 122 -4.10 17.79 1.91
N ARG A 123 -4.43 16.52 1.61
CA ARG A 123 -5.71 16.14 0.99
C ARG A 123 -6.49 15.34 2.03
N ASP A 124 -7.72 15.76 2.28
CA ASP A 124 -8.69 15.07 3.13
C ASP A 124 -8.63 13.55 2.89
N PRO A 125 -8.42 12.72 3.93
CA PRO A 125 -8.34 11.27 3.82
C PRO A 125 -9.44 10.64 2.98
N LYS A 126 -10.67 11.17 3.03
CA LYS A 126 -11.78 10.64 2.22
C LYS A 126 -11.59 10.82 0.72
N VAL A 127 -10.88 11.87 0.32
CA VAL A 127 -10.51 12.14 -1.08
C VAL A 127 -9.32 11.28 -1.46
N ARG A 128 -8.35 11.14 -0.54
CA ARG A 128 -7.14 10.33 -0.75
C ARG A 128 -7.45 8.85 -0.95
N TYR A 129 -8.39 8.31 -0.19
CA TYR A 129 -8.75 6.88 -0.18
C TYR A 129 -10.13 6.61 -0.81
N ALA A 130 -10.61 7.52 -1.67
CA ALA A 130 -11.96 7.46 -2.22
C ALA A 130 -12.26 6.13 -2.94
N GLU A 131 -11.27 5.57 -3.64
CA GLU A 131 -11.40 4.32 -4.37
C GLU A 131 -11.50 3.11 -3.43
N GLU A 132 -10.63 3.03 -2.42
CA GLU A 132 -10.64 2.00 -1.39
C GLU A 132 -11.95 2.05 -0.60
N ILE A 133 -12.39 3.25 -0.19
CA ILE A 133 -13.63 3.47 0.53
C ILE A 133 -14.83 3.03 -0.32
N ALA A 134 -14.85 3.39 -1.61
CA ALA A 134 -15.92 2.98 -2.51
C ALA A 134 -15.95 1.46 -2.69
N GLU A 135 -14.81 0.80 -2.75
CA GLU A 135 -14.73 -0.66 -2.82
C GLU A 135 -15.16 -1.36 -1.54
N LEU A 136 -14.72 -0.87 -0.38
CA LEU A 136 -15.16 -1.34 0.93
C LEU A 136 -16.70 -1.28 1.03
N ARG A 137 -17.31 -0.15 0.62
CA ARG A 137 -18.78 -0.01 0.55
C ARG A 137 -19.44 -0.99 -0.41
N ARG A 138 -18.87 -1.20 -1.60
CA ARG A 138 -19.39 -2.20 -2.56
C ARG A 138 -19.36 -3.63 -1.99
N ARG A 139 -18.36 -3.93 -1.16
CA ARG A 139 -18.22 -5.22 -0.46
C ARG A 139 -19.15 -5.35 0.76
N GLY A 140 -19.87 -4.28 1.13
CA GLY A 140 -20.79 -4.26 2.26
C GLY A 140 -20.16 -3.84 3.59
N ALA A 141 -18.90 -3.40 3.60
CA ALA A 141 -18.24 -2.93 4.80
C ALA A 141 -18.86 -1.60 5.28
N ALA A 142 -19.09 -1.48 6.59
CA ALA A 142 -19.64 -0.29 7.22
C ALA A 142 -18.56 0.78 7.42
N VAL A 143 -18.03 1.34 6.32
CA VAL A 143 -17.04 2.42 6.31
C VAL A 143 -17.71 3.79 6.24
N ASP A 144 -17.34 4.66 7.18
CA ASP A 144 -17.63 6.08 7.13
C ASP A 144 -16.44 6.85 6.52
N PRO A 145 -16.55 7.40 5.29
CA PRO A 145 -15.48 8.11 4.62
C PRO A 145 -14.90 9.26 5.43
N ASP A 146 -15.74 9.97 6.19
CA ASP A 146 -15.31 11.12 6.99
C ASP A 146 -14.54 10.67 8.25
N ASP A 147 -14.61 9.40 8.63
CA ASP A 147 -13.89 8.84 9.78
C ASP A 147 -12.63 8.05 9.39
N VAL A 148 -12.40 7.80 8.09
CA VAL A 148 -11.21 7.08 7.63
C VAL A 148 -9.96 7.92 7.86
N VAL A 149 -8.99 7.35 8.57
CA VAL A 149 -7.66 7.95 8.75
C VAL A 149 -6.74 7.48 7.63
N ARG A 150 -6.75 6.16 7.36
CA ARG A 150 -5.94 5.56 6.30
C ARG A 150 -6.56 4.29 5.75
N ALA A 151 -6.41 4.09 4.45
CA ALA A 151 -6.68 2.82 3.79
C ALA A 151 -5.53 2.48 2.83
N GLU A 152 -5.19 1.20 2.71
CA GLU A 152 -4.20 0.71 1.76
C GLU A 152 -4.64 -0.60 1.16
N ARG A 153 -4.37 -0.74 -0.14
CA ARG A 153 -4.48 -2.02 -0.84
C ARG A 153 -3.18 -2.81 -0.67
N LEU A 154 -3.33 -4.04 -0.19
CA LEU A 154 -2.24 -5.02 -0.13
C LEU A 154 -2.07 -5.71 -1.48
N GLU A 155 -0.90 -6.34 -1.68
CA GLU A 155 -0.56 -7.06 -2.92
C GLU A 155 -1.51 -8.22 -3.24
N ASP A 156 -2.15 -8.79 -2.21
CA ASP A 156 -3.16 -9.84 -2.34
C ASP A 156 -4.57 -9.33 -2.66
N GLY A 157 -4.74 -8.01 -2.87
CA GLY A 157 -6.01 -7.39 -3.22
C GLY A 157 -6.94 -7.11 -2.02
N ARG A 158 -6.53 -7.43 -0.79
CA ARG A 158 -7.24 -7.00 0.43
C ARG A 158 -7.00 -5.51 0.67
N ILE A 159 -8.00 -4.85 1.26
CA ILE A 159 -7.89 -3.46 1.70
C ILE A 159 -7.75 -3.50 3.22
N ILE A 160 -6.65 -2.96 3.74
CA ILE A 160 -6.47 -2.74 5.17
C ILE A 160 -6.73 -1.27 5.47
N TRP A 161 -7.49 -0.97 6.51
CA TRP A 161 -7.88 0.41 6.79
C TRP A 161 -8.13 0.65 8.27
N ILE A 162 -8.10 1.91 8.69
CA ILE A 162 -8.36 2.33 10.07
C ILE A 162 -9.15 3.65 10.09
N GLU A 163 -10.07 3.74 11.03
CA GLU A 163 -10.86 4.95 11.32
C GLU A 163 -10.34 5.67 12.57
N ASN A 164 -10.75 6.91 12.82
CA ASN A 164 -10.47 7.57 14.10
C ASN A 164 -11.10 6.75 15.23
N GLY A 165 -12.37 6.36 15.09
CA GLY A 165 -13.06 5.56 16.08
C GLY A 165 -13.15 6.26 17.44
N ASN A 166 -12.99 5.50 18.52
CA ASN A 166 -13.12 5.97 19.91
C ASN A 166 -12.17 5.23 20.85
N ASP A 167 -12.31 5.40 22.17
CA ASP A 167 -11.49 4.73 23.17
C ASP A 167 -11.60 3.18 23.18
N ARG A 168 -12.56 2.61 22.45
CA ARG A 168 -12.79 1.16 22.33
C ARG A 168 -12.38 0.55 20.99
N THR A 169 -12.30 1.34 19.92
CA THR A 169 -11.97 0.85 18.56
C THR A 169 -11.24 1.90 17.72
N GLY A 170 -10.47 1.45 16.74
CA GLY A 170 -9.81 2.31 15.76
C GLY A 170 -8.61 3.05 16.34
N MET A 171 -8.24 4.18 15.73
CA MET A 171 -7.07 4.95 16.11
C MET A 171 -7.17 5.51 17.54
N GLY A 172 -8.37 5.92 17.97
CA GLY A 172 -8.63 6.39 19.35
C GLY A 172 -8.26 5.36 20.41
N HIS A 173 -8.51 4.07 20.15
CA HIS A 173 -8.15 2.98 21.05
C HIS A 173 -6.64 2.68 21.02
N VAL A 174 -6.03 2.76 19.84
CA VAL A 174 -4.59 2.56 19.64
C VAL A 174 -3.78 3.69 20.29
N LEU A 175 -4.31 4.92 20.31
CA LEU A 175 -3.66 6.12 20.82
C LEU A 175 -4.01 6.47 22.28
N LEU A 176 -4.64 5.54 23.02
CA LEU A 176 -4.83 5.69 24.47
C LEU A 176 -3.49 5.91 25.18
N PRO A 177 -3.43 6.73 26.24
CA PRO A 177 -2.16 7.08 26.91
C PRO A 177 -1.29 5.87 27.30
N ASP A 178 -1.91 4.84 27.88
CA ASP A 178 -1.21 3.61 28.26
C ASP A 178 -0.63 2.87 27.04
N ARG A 179 -1.36 2.88 25.90
CA ARG A 179 -0.92 2.24 24.66
C ARG A 179 0.22 2.98 24.00
N VAL A 180 0.14 4.31 23.96
CA VAL A 180 1.23 5.15 23.47
C VAL A 180 2.48 4.94 24.33
N GLY A 181 2.32 4.81 25.65
CA GLY A 181 3.40 4.42 26.56
C GLY A 181 4.01 3.05 26.23
N ASP A 182 3.17 2.05 25.96
CA ASP A 182 3.61 0.72 25.53
C ASP A 182 4.42 0.79 24.22
N PHE A 183 3.99 1.58 23.23
CA PHE A 183 4.68 1.77 21.94
C PHE A 183 5.99 2.53 22.09
N ALA A 184 6.00 3.60 22.90
CA ALA A 184 7.21 4.34 23.24
C ALA A 184 8.25 3.44 23.93
N GLY A 185 7.81 2.48 24.74
CA GLY A 185 8.66 1.45 25.36
C GLY A 185 9.37 0.52 24.37
N ILE A 186 8.93 0.47 23.11
CA ILE A 186 9.62 -0.23 22.00
C ILE A 186 10.18 0.73 20.94
N HIS A 187 10.37 2.00 21.30
CA HIS A 187 10.94 3.06 20.46
C HIS A 187 10.08 3.43 19.24
N ILE A 188 8.75 3.33 19.36
CA ILE A 188 7.80 3.85 18.38
C ILE A 188 7.14 5.10 18.98
N ALA A 189 7.41 6.26 18.37
CA ALA A 189 6.77 7.52 18.75
C ALA A 189 5.29 7.52 18.37
N ARG A 190 4.48 8.39 19.00
CA ARG A 190 3.02 8.43 18.80
C ARG A 190 2.66 8.62 17.33
N GLU A 191 3.40 9.49 16.66
CA GLU A 191 3.21 9.88 15.26
C GLU A 191 3.56 8.73 14.30
N GLU A 192 4.47 7.86 14.71
CA GLU A 192 4.95 6.70 13.93
C GLU A 192 4.05 5.47 14.09
N ILE A 193 3.09 5.48 15.04
CA ILE A 193 2.27 4.31 15.31
C ILE A 193 1.50 3.90 14.06
N GLU A 194 0.86 4.84 13.38
CA GLU A 194 0.08 4.54 12.17
C GLU A 194 0.95 3.89 11.09
N ASP A 195 2.05 4.53 10.72
CA ASP A 195 2.99 4.01 9.71
C ASP A 195 3.54 2.63 10.10
N PHE A 196 3.84 2.43 11.38
CA PHE A 196 4.28 1.15 11.90
C PHE A 196 3.21 0.05 11.77
N LEU A 197 1.93 0.35 12.01
CA LEU A 197 0.85 -0.63 11.84
C LEU A 197 0.71 -1.06 10.38
N PHE A 198 0.70 -0.10 9.46
CA PHE A 198 0.57 -0.40 8.03
C PHE A 198 1.81 -1.14 7.51
N ALA A 199 3.01 -0.74 7.91
CA ALA A 199 4.23 -1.47 7.59
C ALA A 199 4.19 -2.91 8.12
N ALA A 200 3.68 -3.12 9.34
CA ALA A 200 3.58 -4.45 9.93
C ALA A 200 2.58 -5.36 9.19
N VAL A 201 1.45 -4.84 8.73
CA VAL A 201 0.49 -5.64 7.93
C VAL A 201 1.02 -5.88 6.52
N ARG A 202 1.67 -4.88 5.91
CA ARG A 202 2.12 -4.93 4.51
C ARG A 202 3.38 -5.75 4.31
N HIS A 203 4.36 -5.60 5.19
CA HIS A 203 5.69 -6.19 5.05
C HIS A 203 6.05 -7.16 6.17
N GLY A 204 5.26 -7.20 7.23
CA GLY A 204 5.52 -8.05 8.38
C GLY A 204 5.16 -9.51 8.13
N THR A 205 5.86 -10.39 8.83
CA THR A 205 5.56 -11.83 8.86
C THR A 205 4.78 -12.16 10.12
N VAL A 206 3.74 -12.98 10.01
CA VAL A 206 3.01 -13.48 11.19
C VAL A 206 3.87 -14.51 11.92
N VAL A 207 4.30 -14.18 13.14
CA VAL A 207 5.19 -15.03 13.97
C VAL A 207 4.45 -15.81 15.07
N GLY A 208 3.16 -15.57 15.21
CA GLY A 208 2.29 -16.24 16.16
C GLY A 208 1.04 -15.45 16.48
N HIS A 209 0.38 -15.80 17.57
CA HIS A 209 -0.90 -15.24 18.00
C HIS A 209 -0.88 -14.84 19.47
N CYS A 210 -1.63 -13.79 19.80
CA CYS A 210 -1.82 -13.28 21.15
C CYS A 210 -3.32 -13.32 21.52
N GLY A 211 -3.62 -13.57 22.79
CA GLY A 211 -5.01 -13.73 23.24
C GLY A 211 -5.66 -14.98 22.63
N ARG A 212 -6.85 -14.83 22.06
CA ARG A 212 -7.61 -15.94 21.46
C ARG A 212 -7.07 -16.31 20.07
N ASP A 213 -6.85 -15.31 19.23
CA ASP A 213 -6.64 -15.48 17.78
C ASP A 213 -5.93 -14.29 17.10
N ARG A 214 -5.49 -13.29 17.86
CA ARG A 214 -4.94 -12.06 17.27
C ARG A 214 -3.55 -12.29 16.69
N PRO A 215 -3.32 -12.08 15.38
CA PRO A 215 -2.01 -12.28 14.76
C PRO A 215 -0.99 -11.29 15.32
N VAL A 216 0.23 -11.79 15.52
CA VAL A 216 1.41 -11.01 15.90
C VAL A 216 2.32 -10.93 14.69
N TYR A 217 2.45 -9.72 14.15
CA TYR A 217 3.35 -9.41 13.05
C TYR A 217 4.73 -9.09 13.60
N GLU A 218 5.77 -9.54 12.91
CA GLU A 218 7.15 -9.11 13.09
C GLU A 218 7.61 -8.41 11.81
N VAL A 219 8.11 -7.19 11.95
CA VAL A 219 8.55 -6.36 10.84
C VAL A 219 9.82 -5.62 11.23
N GLU A 220 10.70 -5.38 10.27
CA GLU A 220 11.80 -4.44 10.44
C GLU A 220 11.29 -3.03 10.21
N TYR A 221 11.35 -2.19 11.23
CA TYR A 221 10.90 -0.81 11.18
C TYR A 221 11.98 0.06 11.81
N LEU A 222 12.34 1.20 11.22
CA LEU A 222 13.43 2.07 11.68
C LEU A 222 14.71 1.30 12.07
N GLY A 223 15.10 0.30 11.26
CA GLY A 223 16.31 -0.52 11.47
C GLY A 223 16.26 -1.55 12.62
N GLU A 224 15.11 -1.71 13.28
CA GLU A 224 14.93 -2.71 14.34
C GLU A 224 13.77 -3.66 14.05
N ARG A 225 13.98 -4.94 14.36
CA ARG A 225 12.89 -5.94 14.32
C ARG A 225 11.95 -5.70 15.49
N ARG A 226 10.71 -5.32 15.20
CA ARG A 226 9.66 -5.06 16.19
C ARG A 226 8.48 -6.00 15.99
N ARG A 227 7.68 -6.18 17.04
CA ARG A 227 6.47 -6.99 16.98
C ARG A 227 5.26 -6.20 17.45
N VAL A 228 4.16 -6.42 16.75
CA VAL A 228 2.87 -5.81 17.07
C VAL A 228 1.76 -6.84 16.86
N ALA A 229 0.87 -6.93 17.82
CA ALA A 229 -0.37 -7.65 17.65
C ALA A 229 -1.40 -6.68 17.06
N ILE A 230 -2.02 -7.05 15.94
CA ILE A 230 -3.00 -6.21 15.25
C ILE A 230 -4.31 -6.99 15.15
N SER A 231 -5.41 -6.35 15.55
CA SER A 231 -6.74 -6.92 15.43
C SER A 231 -7.44 -6.31 14.23
N THR A 232 -7.89 -7.16 13.32
CA THR A 232 -8.64 -6.79 12.12
C THR A 232 -9.95 -7.56 12.07
N ASP A 233 -11.00 -6.94 11.54
CA ASP A 233 -12.22 -7.69 11.18
C ASP A 233 -12.06 -8.39 9.80
N SER A 234 -13.14 -9.01 9.31
CA SER A 234 -13.17 -9.70 8.01
C SER A 234 -13.01 -8.75 6.82
N ASP A 235 -13.32 -7.47 7.00
CA ASP A 235 -13.27 -6.44 5.95
C ASP A 235 -11.93 -5.69 5.95
N GLY A 236 -10.99 -6.09 6.83
CA GLY A 236 -9.66 -5.50 6.94
C GLY A 236 -9.60 -4.22 7.78
N LYS A 237 -10.64 -3.93 8.58
CA LYS A 237 -10.63 -2.78 9.49
C LYS A 237 -9.76 -3.08 10.70
N ILE A 238 -8.73 -2.28 10.92
CA ILE A 238 -7.94 -2.32 12.16
C ILE A 238 -8.77 -1.66 13.27
N TYR A 239 -9.14 -2.45 14.28
CA TYR A 239 -9.86 -1.94 15.45
C TYR A 239 -9.00 -1.90 16.72
N GLY A 240 -7.78 -2.43 16.68
CA GLY A 240 -6.84 -2.29 17.78
C GLY A 240 -5.44 -2.80 17.46
N ALA A 241 -4.44 -2.23 18.14
CA ALA A 241 -3.03 -2.59 18.02
C ALA A 241 -2.32 -2.55 19.39
N ASN A 242 -1.49 -3.55 19.71
CA ASN A 242 -0.66 -3.54 20.91
C ASN A 242 0.76 -4.00 20.57
N PRO A 243 1.82 -3.31 21.05
CA PRO A 243 3.18 -3.77 20.86
C PRO A 243 3.42 -5.05 21.67
N ILE A 244 4.28 -5.92 21.15
CA ILE A 244 4.64 -7.18 21.81
C ILE A 244 6.15 -7.19 22.01
N SER A 245 6.59 -7.23 23.26
CA SER A 245 8.01 -7.44 23.56
C SER A 245 8.51 -8.74 22.93
N ARG A 246 9.68 -8.72 22.30
CA ARG A 246 10.32 -9.91 21.72
C ARG A 246 10.60 -11.00 22.76
N LYS A 247 10.73 -10.61 24.04
CA LYS A 247 10.92 -11.54 25.17
C LYS A 247 9.63 -12.27 25.55
N ARG A 248 8.46 -11.73 25.16
CA ARG A 248 7.17 -12.33 25.47
C ARG A 248 6.98 -13.61 24.65
N LYS A 249 6.64 -14.71 25.31
CA LYS A 249 6.25 -15.95 24.64
C LYS A 249 4.92 -15.73 23.91
N ILE A 250 4.90 -16.05 22.61
CA ILE A 250 3.72 -16.01 21.76
C ILE A 250 3.34 -17.43 21.36
N ARG A 251 2.04 -17.68 21.15
CA ARG A 251 1.57 -18.97 20.66
C ARG A 251 1.86 -19.05 19.16
N ARG A 252 2.72 -19.96 18.73
CA ARG A 252 3.06 -20.10 17.30
C ARG A 252 1.85 -20.59 16.50
N ASP A 253 1.16 -21.60 17.02
CA ASP A 253 -0.01 -22.19 16.38
C ASP A 253 -1.31 -21.71 17.00
N LEU A 254 -2.27 -21.32 16.14
CA LEU A 254 -3.62 -20.92 16.53
C LEU A 254 -4.38 -22.12 17.12
N HIS A 255 -4.08 -23.33 16.66
CA HIS A 255 -4.65 -24.60 17.15
C HIS A 255 -3.51 -25.51 17.58
N ARG A 256 -3.40 -25.77 18.88
CA ARG A 256 -2.52 -26.85 19.37
C ARG A 256 -3.27 -28.15 19.11
N LYS A 257 -2.77 -29.00 18.21
CA LYS A 257 -3.24 -30.39 18.11
C LYS A 257 -2.99 -31.13 19.43
#